data_AF-A0A2D9N8U8-F1
#
_entry.id   AF-A0A2D9N8U8-F1
#
_cell.length_a   1.000
_cell.length_b   1.000
_cell.length_c   1.000
_cell.angle_alpha   90.00
_cell.angle_beta   90.00
_cell.angle_gamma   90.00
#
_symmetry.space_group_name_H-M   'P 1'
#
loop_
_entity.id
_entity.type
_entity.pdbx_description
1 polymer ?
#
loop_
_entity_poly.entity_id
_entity_poly.type
_entity_poly.pdbx_seq_one_letter_code
_entity_poly.pdbx_strand_id
1 'polypeptide(L)'
;MEEILVPAVHCSQCNTQILDEQVFCTACGYPERGTEAQQSGFHAKRVIANQTTQNASKRIKSARNSLYVVAGLSLFWGLIYFFRFEDSATLIATGILAVIYVVLGYWSQKRPLIALVLGLLVFLTIVVIDAILDPSTIYKGIIIKVLVIGYLAKGINSAMQLRNI
;
A
#
# COMPACT_ATOMS: atom_id res chain seq x y z
N MET A 1 26.88 51.79 -18.16
CA MET A 1 26.51 50.45 -17.68
C MET A 1 25.67 49.86 -18.78
N GLU A 2 26.29 49.06 -19.64
CA GLU A 2 25.61 48.40 -20.77
C GLU A 2 24.69 47.31 -20.20
N GLU A 3 23.38 47.44 -20.37
CA GLU A 3 22.45 46.34 -20.11
C GLU A 3 22.68 45.27 -21.19
N ILE A 4 23.34 44.19 -20.81
CA ILE A 4 23.55 43.04 -21.68
C ILE A 4 22.18 42.40 -21.92
N LEU A 5 21.62 42.61 -23.11
CA LEU A 5 20.35 42.05 -23.53
C LEU A 5 20.54 40.56 -23.82
N VAL A 6 20.48 39.73 -22.78
CA VAL A 6 20.63 38.27 -22.92
C VAL A 6 19.37 37.73 -23.59
N PRO A 7 19.49 37.00 -24.73
CA PRO A 7 18.32 36.43 -25.39
C PRO A 7 17.62 35.44 -24.44
N ALA A 8 16.30 35.51 -24.42
CA ALA A 8 15.45 34.60 -23.65
C ALA A 8 14.91 33.50 -24.57
N VAL A 9 14.96 32.25 -24.12
CA VAL A 9 14.39 31.09 -24.82
C VAL A 9 13.35 30.40 -23.94
N HIS A 10 12.43 29.65 -24.56
CA HIS A 10 11.45 28.85 -23.82
C HIS A 10 11.96 27.43 -23.64
N CYS A 11 11.89 26.91 -22.41
CA CYS A 11 12.24 25.51 -22.13
C CYS A 11 11.29 24.54 -22.84
N SER A 12 11.83 23.54 -23.53
CA SER A 12 11.06 22.56 -24.31
C SER A 12 10.18 21.63 -23.46
N GLN A 13 10.43 21.56 -22.15
CA GLN A 13 9.70 20.67 -21.23
C GLN A 13 8.61 21.33 -20.39
N CYS A 14 8.83 22.56 -19.93
CA CYS A 14 7.89 23.26 -19.04
C CYS A 14 7.41 24.61 -19.59
N ASN A 15 7.88 25.00 -20.79
CA ASN A 15 7.54 26.24 -21.48
C ASN A 15 7.87 27.54 -20.70
N THR A 16 8.64 27.43 -19.61
CA THR A 16 9.10 28.60 -18.84
C THR A 16 10.21 29.33 -19.59
N GLN A 17 10.22 30.66 -19.53
CA GLN A 17 11.31 31.46 -20.08
C GLN A 17 12.59 31.28 -19.26
N ILE A 18 13.68 31.01 -19.96
CA ILE A 18 15.03 30.86 -19.41
C ILE A 18 15.99 31.75 -20.20
N LEU A 19 17.07 32.20 -19.57
CA LEU A 19 18.14 32.88 -20.29
C LEU A 19 18.87 31.85 -21.16
N ASP A 20 19.20 32.23 -22.38
CA ASP A 20 19.78 31.34 -23.37
C ASP A 20 21.07 30.65 -22.88
N GLU A 21 21.95 31.35 -22.16
CA GLU A 21 23.21 30.78 -21.64
C GLU A 21 23.04 29.70 -20.56
N GLN A 22 21.83 29.50 -20.02
CA GLN A 22 21.61 28.56 -18.92
C GLN A 22 21.59 27.11 -19.42
N VAL A 23 22.42 26.26 -18.82
CA VAL A 23 22.46 24.82 -19.13
C VAL A 23 21.21 24.10 -18.62
N PHE A 24 20.69 24.48 -17.44
CA PHE A 24 19.54 23.87 -16.79
C PHE A 24 18.40 24.88 -16.62
N CYS A 25 17.16 24.43 -16.82
CA CYS A 25 15.97 25.21 -16.53
C CYS A 25 15.79 25.41 -15.02
N THR A 26 15.63 26.65 -14.57
CA THR A 26 15.41 27.00 -13.16
C THR A 26 14.05 26.57 -12.62
N ALA A 27 13.05 26.38 -13.48
CA ALA A 27 11.70 25.98 -13.07
C ALA A 27 11.51 24.46 -12.95
N CYS A 28 11.99 23.69 -13.94
CA CYS A 28 11.77 22.24 -13.98
C CYS A 28 13.04 21.40 -13.87
N GLY A 29 14.23 21.99 -13.96
CA GLY A 29 15.52 21.30 -13.89
C GLY A 29 15.95 20.59 -15.18
N TYR A 30 15.22 20.77 -16.30
CA TYR A 30 15.57 20.15 -17.58
C TYR A 30 16.86 20.76 -18.18
N PRO A 31 17.84 19.94 -18.62
CA PRO A 31 19.09 20.43 -19.19
C PRO A 31 18.96 20.79 -20.68
N GLU A 32 18.48 21.99 -20.99
CA GLU A 32 18.22 22.44 -22.37
C GLU A 32 19.50 22.48 -23.23
N ARG A 33 20.63 22.94 -22.66
CA ARG A 33 21.96 22.95 -23.31
C ARG A 33 22.92 21.90 -22.75
N GLY A 34 22.40 20.92 -22.01
CA GLY A 34 23.22 19.84 -21.48
C GLY A 34 23.59 18.79 -22.53
N THR A 35 24.42 17.83 -22.13
CA THR A 35 24.77 16.69 -22.99
C THR A 35 23.58 15.73 -23.16
N GLU A 36 23.60 14.90 -24.21
CA GLU A 36 22.59 13.84 -24.40
C GLU A 36 22.45 12.93 -23.17
N ALA A 37 23.57 12.67 -22.47
CA ALA A 37 23.58 11.91 -21.22
C ALA A 37 22.81 12.62 -20.09
N GLN A 38 22.87 13.96 -20.01
CA GLN A 38 22.12 14.74 -19.02
C GLN A 38 20.62 14.80 -19.36
N GLN A 39 20.28 15.01 -20.63
CA GLN A 39 18.88 15.03 -21.09
C GLN A 39 18.20 13.67 -20.90
N SER A 40 18.84 12.59 -21.33
CA SER A 40 18.35 11.22 -21.10
C SER A 40 18.25 10.89 -19.61
N GLY A 41 19.23 11.30 -18.80
CA GLY A 41 19.19 11.16 -17.34
C GLY A 41 18.00 11.86 -16.69
N PHE A 42 17.62 13.05 -17.15
CA PHE A 42 16.44 13.76 -16.67
C PHE A 42 15.15 12.99 -16.99
N HIS A 43 14.99 12.54 -18.24
CA HIS A 43 13.82 11.74 -18.64
C HIS A 43 13.74 10.42 -17.87
N ALA A 44 14.87 9.73 -17.68
CA ALA A 44 14.94 8.52 -16.87
C ALA A 44 14.50 8.78 -15.43
N LYS A 45 15.01 9.83 -14.78
CA LYS A 45 14.59 10.24 -13.43
C LYS A 45 13.09 10.52 -13.35
N ARG A 46 12.52 11.20 -14.35
CA ARG A 46 11.09 11.52 -14.39
C ARG A 46 10.22 10.26 -14.54
N VAL A 47 10.65 9.31 -15.38
CA VAL A 47 9.97 8.01 -15.52
C VAL A 47 10.02 7.22 -14.23
N ILE A 48 11.19 7.14 -13.58
CA ILE A 48 11.36 6.46 -12.30
C ILE A 48 10.49 7.12 -11.22
N ALA A 49 10.50 8.45 -11.11
CA ALA A 49 9.67 9.18 -10.14
C ALA A 49 8.17 8.91 -10.33
N ASN A 50 7.68 8.92 -11.57
CA ASN A 50 6.29 8.60 -11.90
C ASN A 50 5.95 7.12 -11.64
N GLN A 51 6.88 6.20 -11.86
CA GLN A 51 6.70 4.80 -11.51
C GLN A 51 6.62 4.61 -9.99
N THR A 52 7.45 5.29 -9.21
CA THR A 52 7.47 5.21 -7.75
C THR A 52 6.11 5.64 -7.15
N THR A 53 5.53 6.74 -7.63
CA THR A 53 4.21 7.22 -7.15
C THR A 53 3.07 6.27 -7.54
N GLN A 54 3.08 5.73 -8.76
CA GLN A 54 2.07 4.76 -9.18
C GLN A 54 2.18 3.43 -8.42
N ASN A 55 3.40 2.92 -8.25
CA ASN A 55 3.68 1.69 -7.51
C ASN A 55 3.30 1.84 -6.04
N ALA A 56 3.48 3.03 -5.46
CA ALA A 56 3.05 3.33 -4.11
C ALA A 56 1.55 3.15 -3.93
N SER A 57 0.75 3.75 -4.83
CA SER A 57 -0.72 3.62 -4.77
C SER A 57 -1.21 2.18 -4.96
N LYS A 58 -0.58 1.41 -5.86
CA LYS A 58 -0.89 -0.02 -6.07
C LYS A 58 -0.58 -0.86 -4.83
N ARG A 59 0.52 -0.58 -4.14
CA ARG A 59 0.92 -1.29 -2.91
C ARG A 59 -0.02 -1.00 -1.74
N ILE A 60 -0.49 0.24 -1.61
CA ILE A 60 -1.54 0.59 -0.63
C ILE A 60 -2.85 -0.16 -0.93
N LYS A 61 -3.25 -0.23 -2.20
CA LYS A 61 -4.44 -0.99 -2.62
C LYS A 61 -4.30 -2.49 -2.33
N SER A 62 -3.13 -3.07 -2.58
CA SER A 62 -2.82 -4.47 -2.26
C SER A 62 -2.95 -4.76 -0.75
N ALA A 63 -2.35 -3.91 0.09
CA ALA A 63 -2.42 -3.99 1.55
C ALA A 63 -3.87 -3.93 2.07
N ARG A 64 -4.66 -2.98 1.54
CA ARG A 64 -6.08 -2.86 1.84
C ARG A 64 -6.87 -4.10 1.44
N ASN A 65 -6.60 -4.64 0.25
CA ASN A 65 -7.32 -5.81 -0.25
C ASN A 65 -7.11 -7.03 0.63
N SER A 66 -5.91 -7.21 1.20
CA SER A 66 -5.66 -8.28 2.18
C SER A 66 -6.61 -8.22 3.38
N LEU A 67 -6.84 -7.03 3.95
CA LEU A 67 -7.74 -6.88 5.11
C LEU A 67 -9.21 -7.18 4.74
N TYR A 68 -9.66 -6.78 3.56
CA TYR A 68 -11.01 -7.11 3.10
C TYR A 68 -11.19 -8.58 2.77
N VAL A 69 -10.18 -9.22 2.18
CA VAL A 69 -10.18 -10.68 1.95
C VAL A 69 -10.29 -11.42 3.27
N VAL A 70 -9.52 -11.01 4.29
CA VAL A 70 -9.59 -11.61 5.63
C VAL A 70 -10.96 -11.37 6.26
N ALA A 71 -11.52 -10.16 6.17
CA ALA A 71 -12.86 -9.86 6.67
C ALA A 71 -13.93 -10.77 6.05
N GLY A 72 -13.91 -10.91 4.72
CA GLY A 72 -14.84 -11.76 3.98
C GLY A 72 -14.70 -13.23 4.34
N LEU A 73 -13.46 -13.72 4.46
CA LEU A 73 -13.18 -15.09 4.84
C LEU A 73 -13.62 -15.42 6.27
N SER A 74 -13.35 -14.53 7.22
CA SER A 74 -13.79 -14.68 8.62
C SER A 74 -15.31 -14.74 8.71
N LEU A 75 -16.02 -13.84 8.02
CA LEU A 75 -17.48 -13.81 8.02
C LEU A 75 -18.08 -15.03 7.33
N PHE A 76 -17.52 -15.44 6.20
CA PHE A 76 -17.95 -16.64 5.48
C PHE A 76 -17.82 -17.90 6.35
N TRP A 77 -16.73 -18.02 7.10
CA TRP A 77 -16.52 -19.13 8.02
C TRP A 77 -17.51 -19.11 9.19
N GLY A 78 -17.74 -17.93 9.77
CA GLY A 78 -18.77 -17.74 10.81
C GLY A 78 -20.17 -18.15 10.33
N LEU A 79 -20.52 -17.81 9.09
CA LEU A 79 -21.78 -18.21 8.46
C LEU A 79 -21.90 -19.73 8.34
N ILE A 80 -20.86 -20.40 7.84
CA ILE A 80 -20.84 -21.88 7.73
C ILE A 80 -21.02 -22.51 9.10
N TYR A 81 -20.36 -21.98 10.13
CA TYR A 81 -20.47 -22.50 11.49
C TYR A 81 -21.88 -22.34 12.05
N PHE A 82 -22.50 -21.17 11.82
CA PHE A 82 -23.90 -20.91 12.20
C PHE A 82 -24.87 -21.89 11.53
N PHE A 83 -24.78 -22.11 10.22
CA PHE A 83 -25.68 -23.03 9.52
C PHE A 83 -25.48 -24.50 9.93
N ARG A 84 -24.30 -24.86 10.46
CA ARG A 84 -23.98 -26.23 10.83
C ARG A 84 -24.27 -26.56 12.29
N PHE A 85 -24.11 -25.59 13.18
CA PHE A 85 -24.18 -25.78 14.63
C PHE A 85 -25.19 -24.87 15.33
N GLU A 86 -25.90 -24.01 14.59
CA GLU A 86 -26.85 -23.00 15.09
C GLU A 86 -26.25 -22.04 16.14
N ASP A 87 -24.92 -21.91 16.14
CA ASP A 87 -24.20 -21.07 17.09
C ASP A 87 -24.20 -19.60 16.67
N SER A 88 -25.17 -18.87 17.21
CA SER A 88 -25.31 -17.42 17.02
C SER A 88 -24.22 -16.61 17.68
N ALA A 89 -23.58 -17.09 18.76
CA ALA A 89 -22.52 -16.36 19.44
C ALA A 89 -21.27 -16.26 18.56
N THR A 90 -20.89 -17.38 17.92
CA THR A 90 -19.78 -17.41 16.96
C THR A 90 -20.04 -16.52 15.74
N LEU A 91 -21.29 -16.47 15.25
CA LEU A 91 -21.67 -15.59 14.14
C LEU A 91 -21.51 -14.10 14.52
N ILE A 92 -21.96 -13.70 15.70
CA ILE A 92 -21.84 -12.32 16.18
C ILE A 92 -20.36 -11.95 16.34
N ALA A 93 -19.56 -12.82 16.96
CA ALA A 93 -18.14 -12.58 17.17
C ALA A 93 -17.37 -12.42 15.84
N THR A 94 -17.61 -13.33 14.88
CA THR A 94 -16.99 -13.26 13.54
C THR A 94 -17.51 -12.07 12.73
N GLY A 95 -18.76 -11.66 12.91
CA GLY A 95 -19.33 -10.45 12.32
C GLY A 95 -18.65 -9.18 12.84
N ILE A 96 -18.48 -9.05 14.16
CA ILE A 96 -17.73 -7.93 14.77
C ILE A 96 -16.30 -7.92 14.24
N LEU A 97 -15.64 -9.08 14.18
CA LEU A 97 -14.29 -9.21 13.68
C LEU A 97 -14.17 -8.78 12.21
N ALA A 98 -15.14 -9.13 11.37
CA ALA A 98 -15.19 -8.69 9.98
C ALA A 98 -15.34 -7.17 9.88
N VAL A 99 -16.19 -6.55 10.71
CA VAL A 99 -16.32 -5.09 10.78
C VAL A 99 -15.00 -4.43 11.18
N ILE A 100 -14.29 -4.98 12.19
CA ILE A 100 -12.97 -4.50 12.60
C ILE A 100 -12.00 -4.52 11.41
N TYR A 101 -11.90 -5.64 10.69
CA TYR A 101 -11.02 -5.74 9.52
C TYR A 101 -11.42 -4.78 8.39
N VAL A 102 -12.72 -4.54 8.18
CA VAL A 102 -13.20 -3.54 7.20
C VAL A 102 -12.80 -2.13 7.62
N VAL A 103 -12.95 -1.77 8.89
CA VAL A 103 -12.54 -0.46 9.42
C VAL A 103 -11.02 -0.27 9.30
N LEU A 104 -10.24 -1.30 9.64
CA LEU A 104 -8.77 -1.30 9.45
C LEU A 104 -8.42 -1.18 7.96
N GLY A 105 -9.13 -1.89 7.08
CA GLY A 105 -8.99 -1.81 5.64
C GLY A 105 -9.28 -0.40 5.11
N TYR A 106 -10.31 0.25 5.63
CA TYR A 106 -10.61 1.64 5.32
C TYR A 106 -9.48 2.57 5.78
N TRP A 107 -9.05 2.45 7.04
CA TRP A 107 -8.02 3.27 7.67
C TRP A 107 -6.61 3.09 7.07
N SER A 108 -6.35 1.93 6.45
CA SER A 108 -5.07 1.61 5.79
C SER A 108 -4.67 2.60 4.68
N GLN A 109 -5.59 3.42 4.15
CA GLN A 109 -5.28 4.48 3.17
C GLN A 109 -4.24 5.48 3.69
N LYS A 110 -4.29 5.81 4.99
CA LYS A 110 -3.39 6.79 5.60
C LYS A 110 -2.14 6.13 6.18
N ARG A 111 -2.31 4.95 6.79
CA ARG A 111 -1.25 4.22 7.52
C ARG A 111 -1.34 2.72 7.25
N PRO A 112 -0.93 2.24 6.06
CA PRO A 112 -1.13 0.84 5.65
C PRO A 112 -0.39 -0.16 6.54
N LEU A 113 0.84 0.17 6.95
CA LEU A 113 1.65 -0.69 7.83
C LEU A 113 0.99 -0.91 9.19
N ILE A 114 0.54 0.17 9.83
CA ILE A 114 -0.07 0.10 11.17
C ILE A 114 -1.35 -0.73 11.12
N ALA A 115 -2.20 -0.50 10.11
CA ALA A 115 -3.45 -1.25 9.93
C ALA A 115 -3.20 -2.75 9.71
N LEU A 116 -2.21 -3.12 8.90
CA LEU A 116 -1.89 -4.52 8.64
C LEU A 116 -1.29 -5.23 9.85
N VAL A 117 -0.39 -4.58 10.59
CA VAL A 117 0.20 -5.14 11.81
C VAL A 117 -0.86 -5.31 12.89
N LEU A 118 -1.76 -4.32 13.06
CA LEU A 118 -2.91 -4.45 13.96
C LEU A 118 -3.82 -5.60 13.54
N GLY A 119 -4.14 -5.72 12.25
CA GLY A 119 -4.95 -6.83 11.75
C GLY A 119 -4.31 -8.19 12.03
N LEU A 120 -2.99 -8.31 11.86
CA LEU A 120 -2.27 -9.52 12.20
C LEU A 120 -2.28 -9.81 13.71
N LEU A 121 -2.09 -8.79 14.55
CA LEU A 121 -2.16 -8.94 16.00
C LEU A 121 -3.54 -9.41 16.45
N VAL A 122 -4.61 -8.78 15.95
CA VAL A 122 -6.00 -9.18 16.24
C VAL A 122 -6.24 -10.63 15.81
N PHE A 123 -5.75 -11.04 14.64
CA PHE A 123 -5.86 -12.42 14.20
C PHE A 123 -5.15 -13.39 15.17
N LEU A 124 -3.91 -13.08 15.55
CA LEU A 124 -3.12 -13.93 16.44
C LEU A 124 -3.75 -14.01 17.84
N THR A 125 -4.30 -12.93 18.38
CA THR A 125 -4.97 -12.95 19.68
C THR A 125 -6.17 -13.88 19.68
N ILE A 126 -6.98 -13.87 18.61
CA ILE A 126 -8.12 -14.77 18.49
C ILE A 126 -7.65 -16.23 18.40
N VAL A 127 -6.65 -16.52 17.58
CA VAL A 127 -6.09 -17.88 17.46
C VAL A 127 -5.56 -18.40 18.79
N VAL A 128 -4.91 -17.54 19.59
CA VAL A 128 -4.41 -17.92 20.92
C VAL A 128 -5.56 -18.17 21.89
N ILE A 129 -6.59 -17.33 21.91
CA ILE A 129 -7.78 -17.53 22.75
C ILE A 129 -8.45 -18.86 22.41
N ASP A 130 -8.70 -19.13 21.12
CA ASP A 130 -9.33 -20.37 20.66
C ASP A 130 -8.49 -21.60 21.02
N ALA A 131 -7.16 -21.49 20.94
CA ALA A 131 -6.24 -22.57 21.30
C ALA A 131 -6.26 -22.91 22.80
N ILE A 132 -6.49 -21.92 23.66
CA ILE A 132 -6.64 -22.12 25.12
C ILE A 132 -7.99 -22.76 25.43
N LEU A 133 -9.05 -22.35 24.75
CA LEU A 133 -10.41 -22.86 24.97
C LEU A 133 -10.57 -24.30 24.45
N ASP A 134 -10.05 -24.59 23.26
CA ASP A 134 -10.05 -25.94 22.68
C ASP A 134 -8.77 -26.14 21.82
N PRO A 135 -7.79 -26.91 22.31
CA PRO A 135 -6.54 -27.20 21.58
C PRO A 135 -6.78 -27.90 20.23
N SER A 136 -7.91 -28.58 20.04
CA SER A 136 -8.23 -29.25 18.78
C SER A 136 -8.47 -28.26 17.63
N THR A 137 -8.76 -26.99 17.95
CA THR A 137 -8.89 -25.89 16.99
C THR A 137 -7.57 -25.50 16.33
N ILE A 138 -6.41 -25.90 16.89
CA ILE A 138 -5.11 -25.66 16.25
C ILE A 138 -5.00 -26.45 14.95
N TYR A 139 -5.43 -27.72 14.99
CA TYR A 139 -5.38 -28.62 13.84
C TYR A 139 -6.54 -28.37 12.86
N LYS A 140 -7.71 -27.98 13.37
CA LYS A 140 -8.87 -27.62 12.54
C LYS A 140 -8.68 -26.23 11.92
N GLY A 141 -9.00 -26.10 10.63
CA GLY A 141 -8.94 -24.81 9.95
C GLY A 141 -7.53 -24.27 9.72
N ILE A 142 -6.48 -25.11 9.83
CA ILE A 142 -5.09 -24.70 9.59
C ILE A 142 -4.89 -24.10 8.19
N ILE A 143 -5.61 -24.61 7.19
CA ILE A 143 -5.60 -24.10 5.81
C ILE A 143 -6.01 -22.62 5.78
N ILE A 144 -7.07 -22.26 6.51
CA ILE A 144 -7.59 -20.89 6.57
C ILE A 144 -6.62 -20.00 7.33
N LYS A 145 -6.06 -20.48 8.44
CA LYS A 145 -5.08 -19.72 9.22
C LYS A 145 -3.84 -19.40 8.40
N VAL A 146 -3.30 -20.38 7.66
CA VAL A 146 -2.18 -20.19 6.74
C VAL A 146 -2.53 -19.21 5.63
N LEU A 147 -3.74 -19.31 5.07
CA LEU A 147 -4.20 -18.41 4.02
C LEU A 147 -4.30 -16.96 4.54
N VAL A 148 -4.92 -16.73 5.70
CA VAL A 148 -5.03 -15.41 6.34
C VAL A 148 -3.65 -14.82 6.62
N ILE A 149 -2.74 -15.59 7.23
CA ILE A 149 -1.36 -15.16 7.50
C ILE A 149 -0.64 -14.84 6.19
N GLY A 150 -0.79 -15.66 5.15
CA GLY A 150 -0.21 -15.42 3.84
C GLY A 150 -0.67 -14.11 3.19
N TYR A 151 -1.98 -13.83 3.24
CA TYR A 151 -2.52 -12.57 2.72
C TYR A 151 -2.07 -11.35 3.52
N LEU A 152 -2.03 -11.44 4.86
CA LEU A 152 -1.54 -10.36 5.73
C LEU A 152 -0.03 -10.13 5.54
N ALA A 153 0.78 -11.19 5.48
CA ALA A 153 2.22 -11.11 5.25
C ALA A 153 2.54 -10.47 3.89
N LYS A 154 1.82 -10.86 2.82
CA LYS A 154 1.92 -10.21 1.50
C LYS A 154 1.56 -8.72 1.57
N GLY A 155 0.53 -8.38 2.33
CA GLY A 155 0.14 -7.00 2.59
C GLY A 155 1.26 -6.22 3.29
N ILE A 156 1.83 -6.77 4.37
CA ILE A 156 2.90 -6.16 5.16
C ILE A 156 4.14 -5.92 4.30
N ASN A 157 4.59 -6.91 3.54
CA ASN A 157 5.73 -6.78 2.63
C ASN A 157 5.50 -5.67 1.60
N SER A 158 4.28 -5.59 1.04
CA SER A 158 3.91 -4.52 0.11
C SER A 158 3.96 -3.15 0.77
N ALA A 159 3.54 -3.05 2.03
CA ALA A 159 3.52 -1.82 2.79
C ALA A 159 4.90 -1.42 3.36
N MET A 160 5.80 -2.37 3.62
CA MET A 160 7.17 -2.08 4.10
C MET A 160 8.02 -1.43 3.01
N GLN A 161 7.87 -1.88 1.77
CA GLN A 161 8.61 -1.30 0.66
C GLN A 161 8.18 0.14 0.34
N LEU A 162 7.04 0.62 0.86
CA LEU A 162 6.64 2.03 0.78
C LEU A 162 7.36 2.93 1.78
N ARG A 163 7.83 2.36 2.90
CA ARG A 163 8.51 3.11 3.97
C ARG A 163 10.00 3.32 3.69
N ASN A 164 10.60 2.40 2.92
CA ASN A 164 12.03 2.42 2.59
C ASN A 164 12.35 3.21 1.30
N ILE A 165 11.37 3.94 0.76
CA ILE A 165 11.51 4.85 -0.39
C ILE A 165 11.35 6.27 0.17
#